data_AF-A0A640W1H4-F1
#
_entry.id   AF-A0A640W1H4-F1
#
_cell.length_a   1.000
_cell.length_b   1.000
_cell.length_c   1.000
_cell.angle_alpha   90.00
_cell.angle_beta   90.00
_cell.angle_gamma   90.00
#
_symmetry.space_group_name_H-M   'P 1'
#
loop_
_entity.id
_entity.type
_entity.pdbx_description
1 polymer ?
#
loop_
_entity_poly.entity_id
_entity_poly.type
_entity_poly.pdbx_seq_one_letter_code
_entity_poly.pdbx_strand_id
1 'polypeptide(L)'
;MKKIGFVLNPIAGMGGRVGLKGTDGMVEEAIKRGAEPVALKKAKEAMKSIPAKIFTCSSPMGEECFKECEIIYRPKEKTSALDTKKACKEFLKKKV
;
A
#
# COMPACT_ATOMS: atom_id res chain seq x y z
N MET A 1 -3.85 -6.57 -23.07
CA MET A 1 -3.39 -5.71 -21.96
C MET A 1 -2.88 -6.58 -20.82
N LYS A 2 -1.69 -6.30 -20.25
CA LYS A 2 -1.19 -7.01 -19.06
C LYS A 2 -2.06 -6.65 -17.85
N LYS A 3 -2.25 -7.60 -16.93
CA LYS A 3 -2.92 -7.38 -15.63
C LYS A 3 -1.84 -7.28 -14.56
N ILE A 4 -2.01 -6.36 -13.60
CA ILE A 4 -1.10 -6.20 -12.48
C ILE A 4 -1.94 -6.09 -11.20
N GLY A 5 -1.66 -6.97 -10.23
CA GLY A 5 -2.05 -6.79 -8.84
C GLY A 5 -1.08 -5.83 -8.15
N PHE A 6 -1.59 -4.75 -7.59
CA PHE A 6 -0.82 -3.75 -6.87
C PHE A 6 -1.31 -3.66 -5.42
N VAL A 7 -0.41 -3.89 -4.46
CA VAL A 7 -0.71 -3.77 -3.03
C VAL A 7 0.19 -2.71 -2.41
N LEU A 8 -0.43 -1.75 -1.70
CA LEU A 8 0.29 -0.73 -0.96
C LEU A 8 0.08 -0.89 0.53
N ASN A 9 1.19 -0.97 1.27
CA ASN A 9 1.18 -0.85 2.73
C ASN A 9 1.37 0.64 3.11
N PRO A 10 0.37 1.32 3.70
CA PRO A 10 0.40 2.77 3.92
C PRO A 10 1.57 3.25 4.79
N ILE A 11 2.01 2.42 5.74
CA ILE A 11 3.08 2.75 6.70
C ILE A 11 4.46 2.29 6.25
N ALA A 12 4.59 1.70 5.06
CA ALA A 12 5.87 1.22 4.55
C ALA A 12 6.87 2.36 4.38
N GLY A 13 8.10 2.13 4.84
CA GLY A 13 9.21 3.09 4.73
C GLY A 13 9.24 4.20 5.80
N MET A 14 8.31 4.18 6.76
CA MET A 14 8.31 5.16 7.87
C MET A 14 9.50 4.96 8.82
N GLY A 15 9.80 3.73 9.25
CA GLY A 15 10.79 3.46 10.29
C GLY A 15 12.22 3.85 9.89
N GLY A 16 12.62 3.53 8.66
CA GLY A 16 13.95 3.88 8.16
C GLY A 16 14.23 5.38 8.12
N ARG A 17 13.21 6.23 7.92
CA ARG A 17 13.38 7.68 7.93
C ARG A 17 13.75 8.27 9.29
N VAL A 18 13.46 7.54 10.36
CA VAL A 18 13.69 7.96 11.75
C VAL A 18 14.72 7.07 12.45
N GLY A 19 15.56 6.39 11.67
CA GLY A 19 16.66 5.56 12.19
C GLY A 19 16.21 4.25 12.85
N LEU A 20 14.98 3.80 12.62
CA LEU A 20 14.50 2.49 13.08
C LEU A 20 14.76 1.43 12.01
N LYS A 21 15.02 0.19 12.44
CA LYS A 21 15.17 -0.97 11.54
C LYS A 21 13.92 -1.21 10.69
N GLY A 22 12.75 -0.80 11.17
CA GLY A 22 11.44 -0.91 10.53
C GLY A 22 10.33 -0.34 11.41
N THR A 23 9.08 -0.49 10.99
CA THR A 23 7.90 -0.10 11.80
C THR A 23 7.20 -1.29 12.47
N ASP A 24 7.68 -2.51 12.31
CA ASP A 24 7.09 -3.70 12.94
C ASP A 24 7.13 -3.58 14.47
N GLY A 25 5.95 -3.43 15.08
CA GLY A 25 5.81 -3.15 16.53
C GLY A 25 6.24 -1.75 16.96
N MET A 26 6.70 -0.91 16.03
CA MET A 26 7.35 0.39 16.31
C MET A 26 6.67 1.56 15.57
N VAL A 27 5.46 1.39 15.05
CA VAL A 27 4.74 2.45 14.32
C VAL A 27 4.57 3.70 15.17
N GLU A 28 4.14 3.55 16.43
CA GLU A 28 3.95 4.67 17.34
C GLU A 28 5.26 5.40 17.64
N GLU A 29 6.34 4.66 17.86
CA GLU A 29 7.68 5.23 18.05
C GLU A 29 8.15 5.96 16.80
N ALA A 30 7.88 5.41 15.61
CA ALA A 30 8.22 6.07 14.37
C ALA A 30 7.50 7.42 14.24
N ILE A 31 6.20 7.45 14.55
CA ILE A 31 5.39 8.69 14.55
C ILE A 31 5.93 9.69 15.58
N LYS A 32 6.28 9.25 16.81
CA LYS A 32 6.88 10.12 17.84
C LYS A 32 8.19 10.75 17.40
N ARG A 33 8.98 10.05 16.58
CA ARG A 33 10.22 10.57 15.97
C ARG A 33 9.99 11.43 14.71
N GLY A 34 8.73 11.73 14.36
CA GLY A 34 8.38 12.56 13.22
C GLY A 34 8.28 11.79 11.89
N ALA A 35 8.10 10.46 11.91
CA ALA A 35 7.87 9.72 10.66
C ALA A 35 6.47 10.03 10.11
N GLU A 36 6.43 10.35 8.81
CA GLU A 36 5.20 10.52 8.05
C GLU A 36 5.02 9.38 7.02
N PRO A 37 3.78 9.03 6.63
CA PRO A 37 3.53 8.07 5.56
C PRO A 37 4.13 8.53 4.22
N VAL A 38 4.96 7.68 3.62
CA VAL A 38 5.68 7.99 2.37
C VAL A 38 5.33 7.05 1.22
N ALA A 39 4.68 5.94 1.52
CA ALA A 39 4.40 4.88 0.57
C ALA A 39 3.56 5.38 -0.62
N LEU A 40 2.52 6.17 -0.35
CA LEU A 40 1.60 6.67 -1.39
C LEU A 40 2.33 7.54 -2.43
N LYS A 41 3.18 8.47 -1.98
CA LYS A 41 3.94 9.34 -2.89
C LYS A 41 4.87 8.52 -3.80
N LYS A 42 5.63 7.59 -3.21
CA LYS A 42 6.53 6.71 -3.96
C LYS A 42 5.79 5.83 -4.95
N ALA A 43 4.62 5.31 -4.57
CA ALA A 43 3.79 4.49 -5.42
C ALA A 43 3.23 5.26 -6.62
N LYS A 44 2.74 6.49 -6.41
CA LYS A 44 2.29 7.38 -7.49
C LYS A 44 3.41 7.63 -8.51
N GLU A 45 4.64 7.87 -8.04
CA GLU A 45 5.80 8.06 -8.92
C GLU A 45 6.13 6.78 -9.70
N ALA A 46 6.17 5.62 -9.03
CA ALA A 46 6.52 4.34 -9.65
C ALA A 46 5.48 3.85 -10.67
N MET A 47 4.19 4.09 -10.41
CA MET A 47 3.10 3.56 -11.23
C MET A 47 2.63 4.53 -12.34
N LYS A 48 3.18 5.74 -12.39
CA LYS A 48 2.69 6.85 -13.25
C LYS A 48 2.54 6.49 -14.74
N SER A 49 3.42 5.64 -15.26
CA SER A 49 3.52 5.37 -16.70
C SER A 49 3.37 3.88 -17.03
N ILE A 50 2.72 3.08 -16.17
CA ILE A 50 2.55 1.65 -16.40
C ILE A 50 1.23 1.39 -17.16
N PRO A 51 1.28 0.98 -18.45
CA PRO A 51 0.07 0.69 -19.23
C PRO A 51 -0.42 -0.73 -18.95
N ALA A 52 -1.20 -0.90 -17.87
CA ALA A 52 -1.77 -2.19 -17.48
C ALA A 52 -3.19 -2.03 -16.90
N LYS A 53 -3.97 -3.13 -16.91
CA LYS A 53 -5.19 -3.19 -16.11
C LYS A 53 -4.79 -3.42 -14.65
N ILE A 54 -5.04 -2.43 -13.81
CA ILE A 54 -4.63 -2.44 -12.41
C ILE A 54 -5.74 -3.01 -11.53
N PHE A 55 -5.35 -3.90 -10.63
CA PHE A 55 -6.16 -4.39 -9.53
C PHE A 55 -5.49 -3.92 -8.24
N THR A 56 -6.23 -3.31 -7.33
CA THR A 56 -5.67 -2.72 -6.12
C THR A 56 -6.67 -2.75 -4.96
N CYS A 57 -6.30 -2.16 -3.82
CA CYS A 57 -7.16 -1.98 -2.65
C CYS A 57 -7.68 -0.53 -2.58
N SER A 58 -8.83 -0.31 -1.94
CA SER A 58 -9.33 1.07 -1.72
C SER A 58 -8.38 1.86 -0.83
N SER A 59 -8.56 3.18 -0.79
CA SER A 59 -7.84 4.06 0.15
C SER A 59 -7.88 3.48 1.58
N PRO A 60 -6.75 3.55 2.33
CA PRO A 60 -5.48 4.17 1.97
C PRO A 60 -4.47 3.23 1.27
N MET A 61 -4.91 2.06 0.79
CA MET A 61 -4.04 0.97 0.32
C MET A 61 -3.82 0.93 -1.20
N GLY A 62 -3.92 2.08 -1.88
CA GLY A 62 -3.34 2.26 -3.22
C GLY A 62 -4.29 2.72 -4.32
N GLU A 63 -5.60 2.77 -4.10
CA GLU A 63 -6.59 3.34 -5.04
C GLU A 63 -6.19 4.73 -5.53
N GLU A 64 -5.68 5.57 -4.64
CA GLU A 64 -5.29 6.95 -4.96
C GLU A 64 -4.09 7.05 -5.91
N CYS A 65 -3.41 5.93 -6.20
CA CYS A 65 -2.30 5.89 -7.15
C CYS A 65 -2.77 5.87 -8.61
N PHE A 66 -4.05 5.57 -8.88
CA PHE A 66 -4.54 5.26 -10.22
C PHE A 66 -5.77 6.11 -10.57
N LYS A 67 -5.88 6.49 -11.85
CA LYS A 67 -7.11 7.09 -12.37
C LYS A 67 -8.20 6.05 -12.59
N GLU A 68 -7.81 4.85 -13.02
CA GLU A 68 -8.69 3.71 -13.27
C GLU A 68 -8.05 2.46 -12.69
N CYS A 69 -8.78 1.74 -11.84
CA CYS A 69 -8.36 0.48 -11.26
C CYS A 69 -9.57 -0.34 -10.81
N GLU A 70 -9.37 -1.64 -10.62
CA GLU A 70 -10.36 -2.54 -10.04
C GLU A 70 -10.06 -2.75 -8.55
N ILE A 71 -10.98 -2.35 -7.68
CA ILE A 71 -10.84 -2.52 -6.23
C ILE A 71 -11.24 -3.94 -5.83
N ILE A 72 -10.29 -4.68 -5.25
CA ILE A 72 -10.50 -6.08 -4.82
C ILE A 72 -10.54 -6.26 -3.30
N TYR A 73 -10.11 -5.26 -2.53
CA TYR A 73 -10.12 -5.27 -1.07
C TYR A 73 -10.39 -3.86 -0.55
N ARG A 74 -11.19 -3.74 0.51
CA ARG A 74 -11.55 -2.47 1.15
C ARG A 74 -11.16 -2.50 2.63
N PRO A 75 -10.02 -1.91 3.02
CA PRO A 75 -9.64 -1.78 4.42
C PRO A 75 -10.48 -0.73 5.17
N LYS A 76 -10.29 -0.66 6.49
CA LYS A 76 -10.64 0.52 7.29
C LYS A 76 -9.57 1.61 7.14
N GLU A 77 -9.84 2.82 7.64
CA GLU A 77 -8.88 3.94 7.63
C GLU A 77 -7.53 3.59 8.28
N LYS A 78 -7.58 3.01 9.49
CA LYS A 78 -6.39 2.45 10.14
C LYS A 78 -6.18 1.01 9.67
N THR A 79 -5.06 0.78 9.01
CA THR A 79 -4.69 -0.52 8.44
C THR A 79 -3.69 -1.25 9.31
N SER A 80 -3.61 -2.55 9.13
CA SER A 80 -2.69 -3.45 9.83
C SER A 80 -2.02 -4.42 8.85
N ALA A 81 -1.03 -5.17 9.34
CA ALA A 81 -0.45 -6.28 8.57
C ALA A 81 -1.50 -7.33 8.15
N LEU A 82 -2.62 -7.45 8.88
CA LEU A 82 -3.71 -8.34 8.50
C LEU A 82 -4.42 -7.88 7.23
N ASP A 83 -4.57 -6.57 7.02
CA ASP A 83 -5.17 -6.00 5.82
C ASP A 83 -4.33 -6.31 4.58
N THR A 84 -3.02 -6.13 4.66
CA THR A 84 -2.10 -6.52 3.57
C THR A 84 -2.20 -8.02 3.26
N LYS A 85 -2.22 -8.88 4.29
CA LYS A 85 -2.36 -10.33 4.09
C LYS A 85 -3.71 -10.71 3.46
N LYS A 86 -4.80 -10.06 3.86
CA LYS A 86 -6.13 -10.27 3.27
C LYS A 86 -6.19 -9.81 1.83
N ALA A 87 -5.65 -8.63 1.52
CA ALA A 87 -5.53 -8.12 0.16
C ALA A 87 -4.77 -9.12 -0.75
N CYS A 88 -3.62 -9.62 -0.30
CA CYS A 88 -2.85 -10.65 -1.04
C CYS A 88 -3.67 -11.92 -1.30
N LYS A 89 -4.52 -12.35 -0.37
CA LYS A 89 -5.42 -13.50 -0.59
C LYS A 89 -6.49 -13.20 -1.65
N GLU A 90 -7.02 -11.98 -1.69
CA GLU A 90 -7.98 -11.57 -2.71
C GLU A 90 -7.35 -11.50 -4.11
N PHE A 91 -6.10 -11.03 -4.24
CA PHE A 91 -5.34 -11.08 -5.49
C PHE A 91 -5.22 -12.52 -6.03
N LEU A 92 -4.82 -13.45 -5.16
CA LEU A 92 -4.72 -14.88 -5.51
C LEU A 92 -6.06 -15.46 -5.98
N LYS A 93 -7.17 -15.17 -5.27
CA LYS A 93 -8.52 -15.62 -5.69
C LYS A 93 -8.91 -15.06 -7.06
N LYS A 94 -8.54 -13.82 -7.36
CA LYS A 94 -8.80 -13.14 -8.64
C LYS A 94 -7.86 -13.59 -9.76
N LYS A 95 -6.82 -14.38 -9.45
CA LYS A 95 -5.77 -14.84 -10.38
C LYS A 95 -5.04 -13.66 -11.04
N VAL A 96 -4.59 -12.69 -10.23
CA VAL A 96 -3.79 -11.53 -10.66
C VAL A 96 -2.68 -11.23 -9.67
#